data_AF-A0A7L2RXE1-F1
#
_entry.id   AF-A0A7L2RXE1-F1
#
_cell.length_a   1.000
_cell.length_b   1.000
_cell.length_c   1.000
_cell.angle_alpha   90.00
_cell.angle_beta   90.00
_cell.angle_gamma   90.00
#
_symmetry.space_group_name_H-M   'P 1'
#
loop_
_entity.id
_entity.type
_entity.pdbx_description
1 polymer ?
#
loop_
_entity_poly.entity_id
_entity_poly.type
_entity_poly.pdbx_seq_one_letter_code
_entity_poly.pdbx_strand_id
1 'polypeptide(L)'
;ARTPLLGTPCAPLCAFSPRRQPAAHPRFRTSNQSYGSRAPTVHELPTSFHILSHKFSDTMGRIGMYRNNSLNTSLEKSHVTGIDNFITAHEHLDFHPSYNPSGPSLCRD
;
A
#
# COMPACT_ATOMS: atom_id res chain seq x y z
N ALA A 1 -20.59 11.48 -14.98
CA ALA A 1 -19.47 12.43 -14.86
C ALA A 1 -19.89 13.56 -13.92
N ARG A 2 -19.23 13.72 -12.76
CA ARG A 2 -19.50 14.82 -11.82
C ARG A 2 -18.17 15.54 -11.59
N THR A 3 -17.97 16.63 -12.33
CA THR A 3 -16.87 17.57 -12.12
C THR A 3 -16.98 18.18 -10.71
N PRO A 4 -15.93 18.20 -9.87
CA PRO A 4 -15.97 19.01 -8.67
C PRO A 4 -15.70 20.47 -9.08
N LEU A 5 -16.61 21.35 -8.67
CA LEU A 5 -16.58 22.76 -8.97
C LEU A 5 -15.37 23.44 -8.30
N LEU A 6 -14.76 24.31 -9.09
CA LEU A 6 -13.83 25.35 -8.69
C LEU A 6 -14.41 26.17 -7.53
N GLY A 7 -13.63 26.32 -6.45
CA GLY A 7 -13.75 27.44 -5.52
C GLY A 7 -14.91 27.37 -4.51
N THR A 8 -14.64 26.80 -3.34
CA THR A 8 -15.25 27.28 -2.09
C THR A 8 -14.12 27.72 -1.16
N PRO A 9 -14.00 29.01 -0.78
CA PRO A 9 -13.15 29.36 0.34
C PRO A 9 -13.75 28.68 1.56
N CYS A 10 -13.03 27.68 2.08
CA CYS A 10 -13.35 27.04 3.35
C CYS A 10 -13.37 28.15 4.40
N ALA A 11 -14.56 28.55 4.86
CA ALA A 11 -14.67 29.56 5.91
C ALA A 11 -13.91 29.04 7.15
N PRO A 12 -12.77 29.64 7.53
CA PRO A 12 -11.82 28.99 8.43
C PRO A 12 -12.27 28.99 9.89
N LEU A 13 -13.31 29.76 10.23
CA LEU A 13 -13.66 30.03 11.63
C LEU A 13 -14.69 29.04 12.21
N CYS A 14 -15.51 28.40 11.39
CA CYS A 14 -16.60 27.54 11.88
C CYS A 14 -16.07 26.23 12.51
N ALA A 15 -14.97 25.70 11.96
CA ALA A 15 -14.42 24.40 12.35
C ALA A 15 -13.44 24.46 13.54
N PHE A 16 -12.88 25.63 13.85
CA PHE A 16 -11.91 25.84 14.93
C PHE A 16 -12.53 26.54 16.14
N SER A 17 -13.76 26.14 16.51
CA SER A 17 -14.33 26.60 17.77
C SER A 17 -13.59 25.89 18.91
N PRO A 18 -12.86 26.60 19.80
CA PRO A 18 -12.26 25.97 20.96
C PRO A 18 -13.37 25.30 21.79
N ARG A 19 -13.08 24.11 22.34
CA ARG A 19 -14.01 23.47 23.28
C ARG A 19 -14.31 24.48 24.37
N ARG A 20 -15.60 24.75 24.60
CA ARG A 20 -16.07 25.74 25.56
C ARG A 20 -15.69 25.28 26.97
N GLN A 21 -14.52 25.71 27.45
CA GLN A 21 -14.09 25.42 28.81
C GLN A 21 -14.94 26.24 29.78
N PRO A 22 -15.35 25.66 30.93
CA PRO A 22 -15.97 26.43 31.99
C PRO A 22 -15.07 27.60 32.39
N ALA A 23 -15.65 28.77 32.65
CA ALA A 23 -14.88 29.92 33.10
C ALA A 23 -14.18 29.58 34.42
N ALA A 24 -12.85 29.51 34.39
CA ALA A 24 -12.05 29.23 35.57
C ALA A 24 -12.18 30.36 36.59
N HIS A 25 -12.27 29.99 37.87
CA HIS A 25 -12.37 30.96 38.95
C HIS A 25 -11.10 31.85 38.98
N PRO A 26 -11.20 33.19 39.06
CA PRO A 26 -10.05 34.09 38.93
C PRO A 26 -8.91 33.82 39.94
N ARG A 27 -9.26 33.36 41.15
CA ARG A 27 -8.31 33.02 42.23
C ARG A 27 -7.62 31.66 42.07
N PHE A 28 -8.21 30.74 41.32
CA PHE A 28 -7.75 29.35 41.23
C PHE A 28 -7.34 29.02 39.80
N ARG A 29 -6.22 29.61 39.37
CA ARG A 29 -5.63 29.40 38.04
C ARG A 29 -4.33 28.62 38.15
N THR A 30 -4.14 27.66 37.26
CA THR A 30 -2.88 26.94 37.11
C THR A 30 -2.16 27.41 35.85
N SER A 31 -0.83 27.23 35.78
CA SER A 31 -0.04 27.56 34.59
C SER A 31 -0.54 26.83 33.33
N ASN A 32 -0.93 25.56 33.49
CA ASN A 32 -1.43 24.71 32.40
C ASN A 32 -2.74 25.21 31.78
N GLN A 33 -3.56 25.96 32.53
CA GLN A 33 -4.78 26.57 31.99
C GLN A 33 -4.50 27.65 30.93
N SER A 34 -3.26 28.09 30.76
CA SER A 34 -2.88 29.04 29.72
C SER A 34 -2.91 28.41 28.33
N TYR A 35 -2.56 27.13 28.21
CA TYR A 35 -2.54 26.41 26.94
C TYR A 35 -3.97 26.13 26.45
N GLY A 36 -4.26 26.41 25.18
CA GLY A 36 -5.58 26.22 24.59
C GLY A 36 -6.68 27.18 25.10
N SER A 37 -6.32 28.18 25.91
CA SER A 37 -7.27 29.17 26.44
C SER A 37 -7.69 30.25 25.44
N ARG A 38 -6.86 30.48 24.41
CA ARG A 38 -7.06 31.52 23.39
C ARG A 38 -7.57 30.87 22.11
N ALA A 39 -8.57 31.50 21.49
CA ALA A 39 -9.07 31.09 20.19
C ALA A 39 -8.04 31.46 19.10
N PRO A 40 -7.89 30.60 18.06
CA PRO A 40 -7.00 30.90 16.96
C PRO A 40 -7.48 32.11 16.15
N THR A 41 -6.55 32.92 15.65
CA THR A 41 -6.85 34.11 14.82
C THR A 41 -6.44 33.92 13.36
N VAL A 42 -6.97 34.75 12.45
CA VAL A 42 -6.65 34.68 11.00
C VAL A 42 -5.15 34.83 10.72
N HIS A 43 -4.44 35.59 11.57
CA HIS A 43 -3.00 35.83 11.43
C HIS A 43 -2.13 34.67 11.92
N GLU A 44 -2.71 33.73 12.67
CA GLU A 44 -2.02 32.52 13.16
C GLU A 44 -2.16 31.35 12.18
N LEU A 45 -3.08 31.44 11.21
CA LEU A 45 -3.33 30.40 10.22
C LEU A 45 -2.41 30.56 9.00
N PRO A 46 -1.94 29.45 8.41
CA PRO A 46 -1.22 29.49 7.14
C PRO A 46 -2.15 29.94 6.00
N THR A 47 -1.61 30.70 5.05
CA THR A 47 -2.37 31.17 3.87
C THR A 47 -2.74 30.04 2.91
N SER A 48 -1.93 28.98 2.87
CA SER A 48 -2.19 27.77 2.07
C SER A 48 -1.69 26.54 2.81
N PHE A 49 -2.43 25.44 2.70
CA PHE A 49 -2.04 24.16 3.28
C PHE A 49 -2.15 23.06 2.22
N HIS A 50 -1.00 22.49 1.84
CA HIS A 50 -0.91 21.48 0.80
C HIS A 50 -0.87 20.09 1.44
N ILE A 51 -2.05 19.47 1.58
CA ILE A 51 -2.17 18.11 2.15
C ILE A 51 -1.83 17.07 1.09
N LEU A 52 -1.07 16.05 1.49
CA LEU A 52 -0.90 14.84 0.69
C LEU A 52 -2.18 14.00 0.77
N SER A 53 -2.81 13.73 -0.37
CA SER A 53 -4.00 12.88 -0.41
C SER A 53 -3.62 11.42 -0.23
N HIS A 54 -4.14 10.78 0.82
CA HIS A 54 -3.96 9.33 1.04
C HIS A 54 -5.01 8.46 0.34
N LYS A 55 -5.84 9.02 -0.55
CA LYS A 55 -6.96 8.33 -1.21
C LYS A 55 -6.56 7.03 -1.93
N PHE A 56 -5.38 7.01 -2.56
CA PHE A 56 -4.85 5.81 -3.21
C PHE A 56 -4.43 4.73 -2.19
N SER A 57 -3.77 5.14 -1.10
CA SER A 57 -3.28 4.20 -0.08
C SER A 57 -4.39 3.70 0.85
N ASP A 58 -5.45 4.48 1.07
CA ASP A 58 -6.58 4.12 1.93
C ASP A 58 -7.24 2.81 1.48
N THR A 59 -7.36 2.59 0.16
CA THR A 59 -7.94 1.35 -0.37
C THR A 59 -7.07 0.15 -0.05
N MET A 60 -5.74 0.30 -0.15
CA MET A 60 -4.79 -0.78 0.12
C MET A 60 -4.68 -1.07 1.63
N GLY A 61 -4.72 -0.03 2.47
CA GLY A 61 -4.73 -0.20 3.94
C GLY A 61 -5.93 -0.98 4.46
N ARG A 62 -7.10 -0.87 3.81
CA ARG A 62 -8.30 -1.64 4.16
C ARG A 62 -8.19 -3.13 3.80
N ILE A 63 -7.55 -3.43 2.68
CA ILE A 63 -7.40 -4.81 2.18
C ILE A 63 -6.30 -5.55 2.95
N GLY A 64 -5.36 -4.81 3.54
CA GLY A 64 -4.30 -5.36 4.40
C GLY A 64 -3.11 -5.89 3.59
N MET A 65 -2.30 -6.73 4.22
CA MET A 65 -1.09 -7.26 3.60
C MET A 65 -1.44 -8.27 2.49
N TYR A 66 -0.82 -8.10 1.32
CA TYR A 66 -0.94 -9.04 0.22
C TYR A 66 -0.46 -10.44 0.64
N ARG A 67 -1.20 -11.47 0.23
CA ARG A 67 -0.84 -12.88 0.39
C ARG A 67 -0.81 -13.56 -0.98
N ASN A 68 0.24 -14.34 -1.23
CA ASN A 68 0.31 -15.16 -2.42
C ASN A 68 -0.40 -16.50 -2.18
N ASN A 69 -1.49 -16.74 -2.90
CA ASN A 69 -2.25 -17.99 -2.89
C ASN A 69 -2.14 -18.77 -4.22
N SER A 70 -1.22 -18.38 -5.12
CA SER A 70 -1.01 -19.07 -6.39
C SER A 70 -0.22 -20.37 -6.21
N LEU A 71 -0.50 -21.37 -7.05
CA LEU A 71 0.34 -22.56 -7.17
C LEU A 71 1.59 -22.25 -7.98
N ASN A 72 2.74 -22.83 -7.58
CA ASN A 72 3.92 -22.81 -8.43
C ASN A 72 3.72 -23.80 -9.59
N THR A 73 3.52 -23.27 -10.79
CA THR A 73 3.34 -24.03 -12.04
C THR A 73 4.53 -23.91 -12.97
N SER A 74 5.62 -23.26 -12.54
CA SER A 74 6.82 -23.18 -13.37
C SER A 74 7.39 -24.58 -13.52
N LEU A 75 7.48 -25.06 -14.77
CA LEU A 75 8.24 -26.27 -15.07
C LEU A 75 9.72 -26.00 -14.81
N GLU A 76 10.42 -27.02 -14.33
CA GLU A 76 11.86 -26.97 -14.17
C GLU A 76 12.50 -26.64 -15.52
N LYS A 77 13.45 -25.70 -15.54
CA LYS A 77 14.22 -25.35 -16.74
C LYS A 77 15.60 -26.01 -16.70
N SER A 78 15.68 -27.27 -16.32
CA SER A 78 16.98 -27.95 -16.44
C SER A 78 17.26 -28.24 -17.91
N HIS A 79 18.54 -28.36 -18.22
CA HIS A 79 18.98 -28.84 -19.54
C HIS A 79 18.40 -30.23 -19.88
N VAL A 80 18.08 -31.03 -18.85
CA VAL A 80 17.60 -32.42 -19.00
C VAL A 80 16.08 -32.55 -18.88
N THR A 81 15.38 -31.66 -18.18
CA THR A 81 13.92 -31.69 -17.97
C THR A 81 13.26 -30.38 -18.43
N GLY A 82 13.81 -29.75 -19.47
CA GLY A 82 13.22 -28.56 -20.08
C GLY A 82 11.86 -28.84 -20.74
N ILE A 83 11.27 -27.81 -21.36
CA ILE A 83 9.98 -27.91 -22.07
C ILE A 83 10.00 -28.99 -23.15
N ASP A 84 11.16 -29.20 -23.79
CA ASP A 84 11.36 -30.20 -24.84
C ASP A 84 11.57 -31.63 -24.28
N ASN A 85 11.56 -31.80 -22.94
CA ASN A 85 12.02 -33.03 -22.26
C ASN A 85 11.04 -33.47 -21.15
N PHE A 86 9.82 -32.93 -21.12
CA PHE A 86 8.81 -33.34 -20.14
C PHE A 86 8.34 -34.76 -20.46
N ILE A 87 8.80 -35.74 -19.68
CA ILE A 87 8.35 -37.13 -19.77
C ILE A 87 6.87 -37.17 -19.35
N THR A 88 5.98 -36.95 -20.30
CA THR A 88 4.55 -37.09 -20.10
C THR A 88 4.28 -38.57 -19.84
N ALA A 89 3.48 -38.90 -18.83
CA ALA A 89 3.12 -40.30 -18.50
C ALA A 89 2.42 -41.07 -19.65
N HIS A 90 2.17 -40.41 -20.79
CA HIS A 90 1.59 -40.98 -22.00
C HIS A 90 2.62 -41.26 -23.10
N GLU A 91 3.81 -40.65 -23.08
CA GLU A 91 4.88 -40.85 -24.07
C GLU A 91 6.10 -41.52 -23.42
N HIS A 92 5.90 -42.72 -22.87
CA HIS A 92 6.99 -43.53 -22.28
C HIS A 92 7.94 -44.17 -23.31
N LEU A 93 7.66 -44.01 -24.61
CA LEU A 93 8.43 -44.63 -25.69
C LEU A 93 9.36 -43.63 -26.40
N ASP A 94 9.16 -42.33 -26.20
CA ASP A 94 9.96 -41.28 -26.82
C ASP A 94 10.97 -40.75 -25.80
N PHE A 95 12.05 -41.52 -25.63
CA PHE A 95 13.16 -41.10 -24.80
C PHE A 95 13.83 -39.86 -25.41
N HIS A 96 14.09 -38.86 -24.57
CA HIS A 96 14.73 -37.61 -24.99
C HIS A 96 16.08 -37.89 -25.69
N PRO A 97 16.47 -37.16 -26.77
CA PRO A 97 17.70 -37.42 -27.54
C PRO A 97 19.01 -37.42 -26.75
N SER A 98 19.04 -36.86 -25.53
CA SER A 98 20.19 -36.94 -24.62
C SER A 98 20.31 -38.28 -23.89
N TYR A 99 19.27 -39.11 -23.90
CA TYR A 99 19.25 -40.45 -23.32
C TYR A 99 19.87 -41.44 -24.30
N ASN A 100 21.08 -41.91 -23.98
CA ASN A 100 21.78 -42.93 -24.75
C ASN A 100 21.76 -44.26 -23.99
N PRO A 101 20.99 -45.28 -24.41
CA PRO A 101 20.97 -46.58 -23.73
C PRO A 101 22.27 -47.37 -23.92
N SER A 102 23.15 -46.93 -24.84
CA SER A 102 24.38 -47.60 -25.23
C SER A 102 25.65 -46.87 -24.79
N GLY A 103 25.55 -45.79 -24.00
CA GLY A 103 26.71 -45.01 -23.58
C GLY A 103 26.38 -43.88 -22.60
N PRO A 104 27.39 -43.12 -22.14
CA PRO A 104 27.15 -42.01 -21.23
C PRO A 104 26.25 -40.95 -21.90
N SER A 105 25.24 -40.48 -21.16
CA SER A 105 24.34 -39.41 -21.61
C SER A 105 25.15 -38.13 -21.85
N LEU A 106 24.98 -37.52 -23.02
CA LEU A 106 25.72 -36.32 -23.39
C LEU A 106 25.09 -35.10 -22.68
N CYS A 107 25.72 -34.64 -21.61
CA CYS A 107 25.48 -33.30 -21.09
C CYS A 107 26.25 -32.33 -21.98
N ARG A 108 25.60 -31.32 -22.57
CA ARG A 108 26.31 -30.18 -23.16
C ARG A 108 26.58 -29.20 -22.02
N ASP A 109 27.85 -28.79 -21.87
CA ASP A 109 28.31 -27.81 -20.88
C ASP A 109 27.68 -26.43 -21.08
#